data_AF-A0A9E0KPT7-F1
#
_entry.id   AF-A0A9E0KPT7-F1
#
_cell.length_a   1.000
_cell.length_b   1.000
_cell.length_c   1.000
_cell.angle_alpha   90.00
_cell.angle_beta   90.00
_cell.angle_gamma   90.00
#
_symmetry.space_group_name_H-M   'P 1'
#
loop_
_entity.id
_entity.type
_entity.pdbx_description
1 polymer ?
#
loop_
_entity_poly.entity_id
_entity_poly.type
_entity_poly.pdbx_seq_one_letter_code
_entity_poly.pdbx_strand_id
1 'polypeptide(L)'
;VGLTERRALDEGLEISVIRSDYSANLMARAELMGRGFVKMILHREVIAGAVVAGDHAAELLAPLALAVSGKWTRRQFRSWVLPHPTLGEVFTPLVD
;
A
#
# COMPACT_ATOMS: atom_id res chain seq x y z
N VAL A 1 6.57 -2.16 6.61
CA VAL A 1 7.48 -1.00 6.81
C VAL A 1 6.75 0.11 7.53
N GLY A 2 7.44 0.93 8.33
CA GLY A 2 6.81 2.00 9.12
C GLY A 2 5.97 1.50 10.29
N LEU A 3 4.97 2.29 10.69
CA LEU A 3 4.05 1.94 11.76
C LEU A 3 3.15 0.77 11.39
N THR A 4 2.82 -0.05 12.39
CA THR A 4 1.69 -0.98 12.29
C THR A 4 0.44 -0.29 12.81
N GLU A 5 -0.72 -0.75 12.37
CA GLU A 5 -2.02 -0.23 12.83
C GLU A 5 -2.16 -0.34 14.35
N ARG A 6 -1.83 -1.52 14.91
CA ARG A 6 -1.83 -1.73 16.36
C ARG A 6 -0.92 -0.75 17.09
N ARG A 7 0.32 -0.60 16.63
CA ARG A 7 1.28 0.32 17.27
C ARG A 7 0.79 1.76 17.21
N ALA A 8 0.23 2.19 16.09
CA ALA A 8 -0.29 3.55 15.95
C ALA A 8 -1.48 3.82 16.88
N LEU A 9 -2.37 2.84 17.06
CA LEU A 9 -3.48 2.92 18.02
C LEU A 9 -2.97 2.93 19.47
N ASP A 10 -1.99 2.08 19.80
CA ASP A 10 -1.37 2.02 21.13
C ASP A 10 -0.67 3.34 21.49
N GLU A 11 -0.12 4.05 20.49
CA GLU A 11 0.49 5.39 20.63
C GLU A 11 -0.55 6.54 20.63
N GLY A 12 -1.85 6.24 20.52
CA GLY A 12 -2.93 7.23 20.53
C GLY A 12 -2.99 8.10 19.27
N LEU A 13 -2.44 7.61 18.15
CA LEU A 13 -2.45 8.34 16.88
C LEU A 13 -3.80 8.19 16.17
N GLU A 14 -4.29 9.30 15.63
CA GLU A 14 -5.40 9.28 14.67
C GLU A 14 -4.90 8.70 13.33
N ILE A 15 -5.46 7.57 12.93
CA ILE A 15 -5.06 6.89 11.70
C ILE A 15 -6.24 6.56 10.79
N SER A 16 -5.96 6.45 9.50
CA SER A 16 -6.83 5.76 8.54
C SER A 16 -6.07 4.62 7.89
N VAL A 17 -6.79 3.55 7.59
CA VAL A 17 -6.23 2.31 7.03
C VAL A 17 -6.95 2.00 5.74
N ILE A 18 -6.18 1.81 4.67
CA ILE A 18 -6.70 1.45 3.35
C ILE A 18 -6.10 0.11 2.95
N ARG A 19 -6.93 -0.78 2.42
CA ARG A 19 -6.53 -2.11 1.98
C ARG A 19 -6.96 -2.34 0.54
N SER A 20 -6.09 -2.98 -0.24
CA SER A 20 -6.34 -3.43 -1.59
C SER A 20 -5.95 -4.91 -1.70
N ASP A 21 -6.88 -5.75 -2.15
CA ASP A 21 -6.66 -7.19 -2.28
C ASP A 21 -6.24 -7.55 -3.71
N TYR A 22 -5.40 -8.58 -3.87
CA TYR A 22 -4.95 -9.07 -5.19
C TYR A 22 -6.12 -9.51 -6.07
N SER A 23 -7.25 -9.92 -5.48
CA SER A 23 -8.48 -10.26 -6.20
C SER A 23 -9.08 -9.10 -7.00
N ALA A 24 -8.71 -7.86 -6.69
CA ALA A 24 -9.13 -6.68 -7.44
C ALA A 24 -8.13 -6.27 -8.55
N ASN A 25 -6.92 -6.87 -8.59
CA ASN A 25 -5.90 -6.56 -9.58
C ASN A 25 -5.99 -7.51 -10.79
N LEU A 26 -6.03 -6.96 -12.01
CA LEU A 26 -6.19 -7.74 -13.24
C LEU A 26 -4.99 -8.66 -13.50
N MET A 27 -3.77 -8.16 -13.32
CA MET A 27 -2.54 -8.93 -13.54
C MET A 27 -2.45 -10.11 -12.56
N ALA A 28 -2.74 -9.88 -11.29
CA ALA A 28 -2.75 -10.94 -10.28
C ALA A 28 -3.74 -12.06 -10.63
N ARG A 29 -4.92 -11.71 -11.17
CA ARG A 29 -5.91 -12.69 -11.63
C ARG A 29 -5.46 -13.43 -12.88
N ALA A 30 -4.87 -12.73 -13.85
CA ALA A 30 -4.39 -13.32 -15.10
C ALA A 30 -3.30 -14.35 -14.85
N GLU A 31 -2.40 -14.07 -13.91
CA GLU A 31 -1.29 -14.95 -13.50
C GLU A 31 -1.69 -15.97 -12.42
N LEU A 32 -2.98 -16.07 -12.08
CA LEU A 32 -3.49 -16.99 -11.05
C LEU A 32 -2.77 -16.87 -9.71
N MET A 33 -2.36 -15.65 -9.35
CA MET A 33 -1.69 -15.38 -8.08
C MET A 33 -2.61 -15.73 -6.90
N GLY A 34 -1.99 -16.17 -5.81
CA GLY A 34 -2.70 -16.60 -4.61
C GLY A 34 -3.41 -15.46 -3.89
N ARG A 35 -3.83 -15.72 -2.65
CA ARG A 35 -4.37 -14.67 -1.78
C ARG A 35 -3.26 -13.70 -1.40
N GLY A 36 -3.51 -12.41 -1.59
CA GLY A 36 -2.58 -11.35 -1.23
C GLY A 36 -3.29 -10.02 -1.04
N PHE A 37 -2.61 -9.08 -0.39
CA PHE A 37 -3.10 -7.73 -0.16
C PHE A 37 -1.96 -6.73 0.05
N VAL A 38 -2.29 -5.47 -0.19
CA VAL A 38 -1.53 -4.30 0.25
C VAL A 38 -2.37 -3.51 1.23
N LYS A 39 -1.77 -3.10 2.34
CA LYS A 39 -2.38 -2.24 3.36
C LYS A 39 -1.52 -1.01 3.57
N MET A 40 -2.14 0.17 3.51
CA MET A 40 -1.51 1.46 3.78
C MET A 40 -2.10 2.07 5.06
N ILE A 41 -1.25 2.63 5.90
CA ILE A 41 -1.63 3.32 7.13
C ILE A 41 -1.26 4.78 6.98
N LEU A 42 -2.22 5.66 7.18
CA LEU A 42 -2.08 7.10 7.09
C LEU A 42 -2.22 7.72 8.48
N HIS A 43 -1.39 8.71 8.78
CA HIS A 43 -1.55 9.60 9.93
C HIS A 43 -1.53 11.04 9.43
N ARG A 44 -2.65 11.77 9.57
CA ARG A 44 -2.79 13.16 9.10
C ARG A 44 -2.32 13.35 7.65
N GLU A 45 -2.86 12.56 6.72
CA GLU A 45 -2.53 12.51 5.28
C GLU A 45 -1.14 11.95 4.90
N VAL A 46 -0.24 11.72 5.85
CA VAL A 46 1.09 11.16 5.61
C VAL A 46 1.07 9.64 5.70
N ILE A 47 1.75 8.98 4.77
CA ILE A 47 1.93 7.52 4.76
C ILE A 47 2.86 7.15 5.90
N ALA A 48 2.28 6.65 6.99
CA ALA A 48 2.98 6.31 8.23
C ALA A 48 3.46 4.86 8.25
N GLY A 49 2.82 3.99 7.46
CA GLY A 49 3.20 2.59 7.38
C GLY A 49 2.54 1.86 6.22
N ALA A 50 3.09 0.70 5.89
CA ALA A 50 2.53 -0.18 4.89
C ALA A 50 2.88 -1.65 5.14
N VAL A 51 1.98 -2.54 4.70
CA VAL A 51 2.11 -3.99 4.79
C VAL A 51 1.74 -4.58 3.42
N VAL A 52 2.54 -5.52 2.94
CA VAL A 52 2.23 -6.32 1.76
C VAL A 52 2.35 -7.79 2.13
N ALA A 53 1.41 -8.59 1.67
CA ALA A 53 1.46 -10.05 1.76
C ALA A 53 0.96 -10.65 0.46
N GLY A 54 1.68 -11.64 -0.08
CA GLY A 54 1.36 -12.29 -1.36
C GLY A 54 2.60 -12.43 -2.25
N ASP A 55 2.38 -12.90 -3.47
CA ASP A 55 3.41 -13.00 -4.49
C ASP A 55 4.01 -11.62 -4.79
N HIS A 56 5.33 -11.55 -4.99
CA HIS A 56 6.08 -10.31 -5.23
C HIS A 56 5.93 -9.23 -4.14
N ALA A 57 5.70 -9.64 -2.89
CA ALA A 57 5.51 -8.69 -1.79
C ALA A 57 6.71 -7.76 -1.56
N ALA A 58 7.94 -8.26 -1.75
CA ALA A 58 9.15 -7.45 -1.53
C ALA A 58 9.26 -6.31 -2.55
N GLU A 59 8.96 -6.60 -3.81
CA GLU A 59 8.99 -5.66 -4.93
C GLU A 59 7.91 -4.59 -4.77
N LEU A 60 6.71 -4.96 -4.34
CA LEU A 60 5.64 -4.02 -4.02
C LEU A 60 5.91 -3.20 -2.75
N LEU A 61 6.64 -3.76 -1.78
CA LEU A 61 6.96 -3.05 -0.54
C LEU A 61 7.99 -1.94 -0.75
N ALA A 62 8.89 -2.07 -1.74
CA ALA A 62 9.94 -1.11 -2.02
C ALA A 62 9.44 0.34 -2.25
N PRO A 63 8.49 0.62 -3.15
CA PRO A 63 7.97 1.98 -3.32
C PRO A 63 7.20 2.50 -2.10
N LEU A 64 6.53 1.61 -1.36
CA LEU A 64 5.86 1.98 -0.11
C LEU A 64 6.88 2.34 0.98
N ALA A 65 8.03 1.66 1.01
CA ALA A 65 9.13 1.99 1.91
C ALA A 65 9.74 3.36 1.59
N LEU A 66 9.88 3.69 0.29
CA LEU A 66 10.28 5.02 -0.15
C LEU A 66 9.27 6.08 0.31
N ALA A 67 7.97 5.84 0.10
CA ALA A 67 6.91 6.77 0.49
C ALA A 67 6.89 7.01 2.00
N VAL A 68 7.03 5.96 2.83
CA VAL A 68 7.12 6.06 4.30
C VAL A 68 8.36 6.84 4.72
N SER A 69 9.53 6.50 4.15
CA SER A 69 10.81 7.15 4.51
C SER A 69 10.83 8.63 4.10
N GLY A 70 10.23 8.94 2.94
CA GLY A 70 10.08 10.30 2.43
C GLY A 70 8.94 11.09 3.06
N LYS A 71 8.17 10.50 3.99
CA LYS A 71 6.98 11.11 4.60
C LYS A 71 6.00 11.65 3.55
N TRP A 72 5.82 10.89 2.47
CA TRP A 72 4.92 11.29 1.40
C TRP A 72 3.49 11.33 1.90
N THR A 73 2.76 12.35 1.44
CA THR A 73 1.32 12.41 1.56
C THR A 73 0.66 11.41 0.61
N ARG A 74 -0.57 10.98 0.93
CA ARG A 74 -1.40 10.17 0.02
C ARG A 74 -1.51 10.83 -1.37
N ARG A 75 -1.66 12.16 -1.41
CA ARG A 75 -1.72 12.94 -2.66
C ARG A 75 -0.44 12.84 -3.49
N GLN A 76 0.74 12.87 -2.85
CA GLN A 76 2.01 12.69 -3.56
C GLN A 76 2.12 11.28 -4.13
N PHE A 77 1.76 10.26 -3.35
CA PHE A 77 1.76 8.88 -3.83
C PHE A 77 0.77 8.66 -4.99
N ARG A 78 -0.40 9.31 -4.95
CA ARG A 78 -1.38 9.32 -6.05
C ARG A 78 -0.85 9.91 -7.36
N SER A 79 0.11 10.84 -7.30
CA SER A 79 0.67 11.44 -8.51
C SER A 79 1.53 10.47 -9.33
N TRP A 80 1.80 9.29 -8.78
CA TRP A 80 2.62 8.28 -9.42
C TRP A 80 1.86 7.58 -10.54
N VAL A 81 2.43 7.62 -11.76
CA VAL A 81 1.85 6.96 -12.93
C VAL A 81 2.26 5.50 -12.93
N LEU A 82 1.29 4.61 -12.72
CA LEU A 82 1.51 3.17 -12.71
C LEU A 82 1.37 2.59 -14.13
N PRO A 83 2.29 1.73 -14.57
CA PRO A 83 2.15 1.01 -15.83
C PRO A 83 0.97 0.05 -15.79
N HIS A 84 0.27 -0.07 -16.92
CA HIS A 84 -0.86 -0.98 -17.12
C HIS A 84 -0.60 -1.96 -18.27
N PRO A 85 -1.00 -3.25 -18.15
CA PRO A 85 -1.47 -3.91 -16.93
C PRO A 85 -0.27 -4.35 -16.07
N THR A 86 -0.28 -4.09 -14.76
CA THR A 86 0.75 -4.61 -13.84
C THR A 86 0.21 -4.96 -12.46
N LEU A 87 0.97 -5.78 -11.72
CA LEU A 87 0.68 -6.04 -10.30
C LEU A 87 0.75 -4.74 -9.47
N GLY A 88 1.59 -3.78 -9.87
CA GLY A 88 1.72 -2.47 -9.19
C GLY A 88 0.41 -1.69 -9.12
N GLU A 89 -0.53 -1.91 -10.04
CA GLU A 89 -1.87 -1.32 -9.99
C GLU A 89 -2.70 -1.77 -8.77
N VAL A 90 -2.22 -2.74 -7.97
CA VAL A 90 -2.77 -3.03 -6.64
C VAL A 90 -2.73 -1.81 -5.72
N PHE A 91 -1.90 -0.80 -6.01
CA PHE A 91 -1.86 0.47 -5.29
C PHE A 91 -3.00 1.42 -5.64
N THR A 92 -3.70 1.24 -6.77
CA THR A 92 -4.74 2.17 -7.24
C THR A 92 -5.83 2.42 -6.18
N PRO A 93 -6.41 1.39 -5.52
CA PRO A 93 -7.41 1.61 -4.46
C PRO A 93 -6.85 2.31 -3.21
N LEU A 94 -5.52 2.38 -3.04
CA LEU A 94 -4.89 3.10 -1.92
C LEU A 94 -4.88 4.61 -2.14
N VAL A 95 -5.05 5.04 -3.39
CA VAL A 95 -4.91 6.44 -3.81
C VAL A 95 -6.20 7.05 -4.36
N ASP A 96 -7.26 6.26 -4.52
CA ASP A 96 -8.60 6.70 -4.94
C ASP A 96 -9.42 7.29 -3.78
#